data_AF-A0A350PLI2-F1
#
_entry.id   AF-A0A350PLI2-F1
#
_cell.length_a   1.000
_cell.length_b   1.000
_cell.length_c   1.000
_cell.angle_alpha   90.00
_cell.angle_beta   90.00
_cell.angle_gamma   90.00
#
_symmetry.space_group_name_H-M   'P 1'
#
loop_
_entity.id
_entity.type
_entity.pdbx_description
1 polymer ?
#
loop_
_entity_poly.entity_id
_entity_poly.type
_entity_poly.pdbx_seq_one_letter_code
_entity_poly.pdbx_strand_id
1 'polypeptide(L)'
;RTLDRGFEPDEIKKWLQELAWRDYWQLIWIEKGNEINSDLRHPLPDVQNHYMPKVIIEANTGIKAVDDAIEEFYETGYLHNHVRMDIATICCNMGKSHWKVPAKWMYYHLKDGDWASNALSWQWVAGSNSNKKYIANQDNINKYCNTDQSGTFLDVPYEAFDDFYTPKTLKDLVLPELKTLLPDSKEIEIDSDKPTLIYNFYNMDPKWKEDEDANRILLLEPSIFQKYPVSENSIRFVIDLGENIPNLQNYVGEFDELKNQFSLPDSDIYFKEHPLNNYSGNEEPRDWMFSTKGYYSSFFKFWNKAKKELKHPAGLFDGT
;
A
#
# COMPACT_ATOMS: atom_id res chain seq x y z
N ARG A 1 0.82 -13.34 19.29
CA ARG A 1 -0.22 -12.71 20.14
C ARG A 1 -1.63 -13.28 19.92
N THR A 2 -2.19 -13.33 18.71
CA THR A 2 -3.56 -13.87 18.49
C THR A 2 -3.62 -15.39 18.68
N LEU A 3 -2.66 -16.14 18.14
CA LEU A 3 -2.58 -17.59 18.33
C LEU A 3 -2.25 -17.94 19.79
N ASP A 4 -1.37 -17.18 20.45
CA ASP A 4 -1.08 -17.34 21.89
C ASP A 4 -2.32 -17.13 22.79
N ARG A 5 -3.33 -16.42 22.30
CA ARG A 5 -4.63 -16.24 22.98
C ARG A 5 -5.58 -17.42 22.77
N GLY A 6 -5.15 -18.48 22.08
CA GLY A 6 -5.89 -19.73 21.88
C GLY A 6 -6.87 -19.72 20.71
N PHE A 7 -6.80 -18.75 19.80
CA PHE A 7 -7.61 -18.77 18.57
C PHE A 7 -7.03 -19.79 17.58
N GLU A 8 -7.84 -20.74 17.14
CA GLU A 8 -7.37 -21.76 16.19
C GLU A 8 -7.28 -21.16 14.77
N PRO A 9 -6.21 -21.47 13.99
CA PRO A 9 -6.01 -20.89 12.66
C PRO A 9 -7.20 -21.06 11.70
N ASP A 10 -7.97 -22.15 11.83
CA ASP A 10 -9.15 -22.39 11.00
C ASP A 10 -10.32 -21.45 11.35
N GLU A 11 -10.46 -21.04 12.62
CA GLU A 11 -11.49 -20.11 13.08
C GLU A 11 -11.23 -18.68 12.59
N ILE A 12 -9.96 -18.28 12.59
CA ILE A 12 -9.50 -16.94 12.15
C ILE A 12 -8.96 -16.94 10.71
N LYS A 13 -9.23 -17.99 9.94
CA LYS A 13 -8.64 -18.20 8.60
C LYS A 13 -8.82 -17.02 7.66
N LYS A 14 -10.00 -16.39 7.67
CA LYS A 14 -10.26 -15.23 6.81
C LYS A 14 -9.37 -14.06 7.17
N TRP A 15 -9.23 -13.76 8.46
CA TRP A 15 -8.32 -12.74 8.94
C TRP A 15 -6.86 -13.05 8.59
N LEU A 16 -6.42 -14.30 8.76
CA LEU A 16 -5.07 -14.72 8.34
C LEU A 16 -4.85 -14.57 6.82
N GLN A 17 -5.88 -14.80 6.00
CA GLN A 17 -5.79 -14.57 4.56
C GLN A 17 -5.61 -13.09 4.21
N GLU A 18 -6.29 -12.18 4.91
CA GLU A 18 -6.10 -10.74 4.70
C GLU A 18 -4.67 -10.30 5.03
N LEU A 19 -4.08 -10.81 6.12
CA LEU A 19 -2.66 -10.57 6.43
C LEU A 19 -1.74 -11.20 5.36
N ALA A 20 -2.07 -12.41 4.89
CA ALA A 20 -1.29 -13.09 3.88
C ALA A 20 -1.30 -12.36 2.51
N TRP A 21 -2.35 -11.58 2.21
CA TRP A 21 -2.39 -10.77 0.98
C TRP A 21 -1.29 -9.72 0.95
N ARG A 22 -0.98 -9.09 2.10
CA ARG A 22 0.16 -8.17 2.24
C ARG A 22 1.45 -8.85 1.82
N ASP A 23 1.77 -10.01 2.41
CA ASP A 23 2.99 -10.76 2.11
C ASP A 23 3.04 -11.17 0.64
N TYR A 24 1.92 -11.62 0.08
CA TYR A 24 1.84 -11.99 -1.33
C TYR A 24 2.20 -10.83 -2.26
N TRP A 25 1.69 -9.63 -1.99
CA TRP A 25 2.01 -8.43 -2.79
C TRP A 25 3.46 -7.98 -2.63
N GLN A 26 4.00 -8.04 -1.41
CA GLN A 26 5.41 -7.72 -1.16
C GLN A 26 6.36 -8.68 -1.87
N LEU A 27 6.07 -9.99 -1.88
CA LEU A 27 6.85 -10.97 -2.64
C LEU A 27 6.83 -10.69 -4.15
N ILE A 28 5.70 -10.23 -4.68
CA ILE A 28 5.63 -9.81 -6.08
C ILE A 28 6.52 -8.58 -6.31
N TRP A 29 6.49 -7.59 -5.42
CA TRP A 29 7.34 -6.40 -5.56
C TRP A 29 8.83 -6.76 -5.55
N ILE A 30 9.26 -7.63 -4.63
CA ILE A 30 10.64 -8.11 -4.58
C ILE A 30 11.04 -8.77 -5.90
N GLU A 31 10.23 -9.70 -6.42
CA GLU A 31 10.56 -10.41 -7.66
C GLU A 31 10.52 -9.49 -8.89
N LYS A 32 9.54 -8.59 -8.94
CA LYS A 32 9.19 -7.82 -10.15
C LYS A 32 9.80 -6.43 -10.18
N GLY A 33 10.30 -5.94 -9.06
CA GLY A 33 10.88 -4.61 -8.92
C GLY A 33 9.98 -3.55 -9.55
N ASN A 34 10.53 -2.81 -10.52
CA ASN A 34 9.82 -1.71 -11.18
C ASN A 34 8.71 -2.17 -12.16
N GLU A 35 8.62 -3.46 -12.54
CA GLU A 35 7.56 -3.94 -13.44
C GLU A 35 6.16 -3.72 -12.86
N ILE A 36 6.01 -3.66 -11.53
CA ILE A 36 4.72 -3.40 -10.88
C ILE A 36 4.14 -2.01 -11.20
N ASN A 37 4.96 -1.11 -11.77
CA ASN A 37 4.56 0.23 -12.19
C ASN A 37 3.92 0.26 -13.59
N SER A 38 3.78 -0.89 -14.22
CA SER A 38 3.17 -1.12 -15.53
C SER A 38 2.18 -2.28 -15.43
N ASP A 39 1.46 -2.56 -16.51
CA ASP A 39 0.55 -3.70 -16.59
C ASP A 39 1.33 -5.02 -16.44
N LEU A 40 1.19 -5.66 -15.27
CA LEU A 40 2.13 -6.71 -14.86
C LEU A 40 2.00 -8.01 -15.65
N ARG A 41 0.78 -8.47 -15.97
CA ARG A 41 0.58 -9.74 -16.71
C ARG A 41 0.29 -9.53 -18.18
N HIS A 42 -0.58 -8.57 -18.48
CA HIS A 42 -0.99 -8.25 -19.84
C HIS A 42 -1.57 -6.84 -19.88
N PRO A 43 -1.55 -6.18 -21.06
CA PRO A 43 -2.13 -4.86 -21.22
C PRO A 43 -3.55 -4.79 -20.68
N LEU A 44 -3.86 -3.69 -19.99
CA LEU A 44 -5.20 -3.43 -19.48
C LEU A 44 -6.18 -3.27 -20.66
N PRO A 45 -7.23 -4.10 -20.78
CA PRO A 45 -8.18 -3.98 -21.88
C PRO A 45 -9.10 -2.75 -21.74
N ASP A 46 -9.51 -2.20 -22.87
CA ASP A 46 -10.51 -1.12 -23.01
C ASP A 46 -10.13 0.23 -22.40
N VAL A 47 -8.83 0.52 -22.25
CA VAL A 47 -8.36 1.83 -21.79
C VAL A 47 -8.66 2.89 -22.85
N GLN A 48 -9.38 3.94 -22.45
CA GLN A 48 -9.70 5.09 -23.30
C GLN A 48 -8.98 6.37 -22.85
N ASN A 49 -8.49 6.41 -21.62
CA ASN A 49 -7.81 7.59 -21.07
C ASN A 49 -6.80 7.20 -19.97
N HIS A 50 -5.91 8.12 -19.62
CA HIS A 50 -4.91 7.95 -18.55
C HIS A 50 -5.10 8.95 -17.42
N TYR A 51 -6.35 9.38 -17.20
CA TYR A 51 -6.72 10.40 -16.24
C TYR A 51 -7.62 9.80 -15.15
N MET A 52 -8.09 10.62 -14.23
CA MET A 52 -9.04 10.24 -13.20
C MET A 52 -10.40 10.85 -13.49
N PRO A 53 -11.53 10.12 -13.34
CA PRO A 53 -12.84 10.74 -13.36
C PRO A 53 -12.94 11.80 -12.27
N LYS A 54 -13.23 13.04 -12.66
CA LYS A 54 -13.21 14.21 -11.77
C LYS A 54 -14.15 14.05 -10.58
N VAL A 55 -15.29 13.40 -10.81
CA VAL A 55 -16.30 13.12 -9.78
C VAL A 55 -15.81 12.23 -8.63
N ILE A 56 -14.73 11.45 -8.83
CA ILE A 56 -14.11 10.70 -7.71
C ILE A 56 -13.31 11.66 -6.84
N ILE A 57 -12.59 12.60 -7.44
CA ILE A 57 -11.84 13.60 -6.66
C ILE A 57 -12.79 14.49 -5.87
N GLU A 58 -13.93 14.84 -6.47
CA GLU A 58 -14.95 15.72 -5.89
C GLU A 58 -15.95 15.00 -4.97
N ALA A 59 -15.80 13.69 -4.74
CA ALA A 59 -16.76 12.88 -3.97
C ALA A 59 -18.23 13.06 -4.43
N ASN A 60 -18.45 13.04 -5.74
CA ASN A 60 -19.75 13.35 -6.35
C ASN A 60 -20.09 12.38 -7.49
N THR A 61 -19.88 11.09 -7.24
CA THR A 61 -20.22 10.02 -8.18
C THR A 61 -21.74 9.84 -8.32
N GLY A 62 -22.51 10.25 -7.31
CA GLY A 62 -23.93 9.95 -7.17
C GLY A 62 -24.20 8.60 -6.51
N ILE A 63 -23.15 7.89 -6.07
CA ILE A 63 -23.25 6.67 -5.25
C ILE A 63 -22.89 7.08 -3.82
N LYS A 64 -23.91 7.23 -2.97
CA LYS A 64 -23.80 7.85 -1.65
C LYS A 64 -22.72 7.20 -0.78
N ALA A 65 -22.67 5.87 -0.75
CA ALA A 65 -21.69 5.13 0.04
C ALA A 65 -20.25 5.38 -0.41
N VAL A 66 -20.02 5.57 -1.72
CA VAL A 66 -18.70 5.87 -2.27
C VAL A 66 -18.33 7.32 -1.98
N ASP A 67 -19.27 8.23 -2.18
CA ASP A 67 -19.08 9.68 -1.95
C ASP A 67 -18.77 9.97 -0.47
N ASP A 68 -19.59 9.47 0.46
CA ASP A 68 -19.36 9.61 1.91
C ASP A 68 -17.97 9.06 2.32
N ALA A 69 -17.59 7.90 1.75
CA ALA A 69 -16.32 7.26 2.08
C ALA A 69 -15.10 8.00 1.52
N ILE A 70 -15.24 8.72 0.38
CA ILE A 70 -14.17 9.56 -0.15
C ILE A 70 -14.00 10.82 0.73
N GLU A 71 -15.10 11.41 1.20
CA GLU A 71 -15.05 12.54 2.14
C GLU A 71 -14.34 12.12 3.44
N GLU A 72 -14.76 11.01 4.06
CA GLU A 72 -14.11 10.46 5.26
C GLU A 72 -12.64 10.09 4.97
N PHE A 73 -12.34 9.56 3.80
CA PHE A 73 -10.98 9.20 3.42
C PHE A 73 -10.04 10.40 3.39
N TYR A 74 -10.48 11.55 2.86
CA TYR A 74 -9.65 12.76 2.87
C TYR A 74 -9.36 13.28 4.29
N GLU A 75 -10.29 13.10 5.23
CA GLU A 75 -10.10 13.49 6.62
C GLU A 75 -9.22 12.50 7.39
N THR A 76 -9.46 11.20 7.21
CA THR A 76 -8.89 10.15 8.05
C THR A 76 -7.63 9.53 7.48
N GLY A 77 -7.48 9.50 6.15
CA GLY A 77 -6.46 8.75 5.43
C GLY A 77 -6.68 7.23 5.42
N TYR A 78 -7.88 6.77 5.79
CA TYR A 78 -8.26 5.35 5.76
C TYR A 78 -9.45 5.14 4.82
N LEU A 79 -9.45 3.99 4.15
CA LEU A 79 -10.53 3.60 3.27
C LEU A 79 -10.75 2.09 3.38
N HIS A 80 -12.01 1.67 3.53
CA HIS A 80 -12.35 0.25 3.65
C HIS A 80 -12.05 -0.49 2.34
N ASN A 81 -11.55 -1.72 2.41
CA ASN A 81 -11.06 -2.46 1.24
C ASN A 81 -12.14 -2.65 0.15
N HIS A 82 -13.39 -2.91 0.53
CA HIS A 82 -14.48 -3.01 -0.46
C HIS A 82 -14.67 -1.70 -1.24
N VAL A 83 -14.65 -0.55 -0.55
CA VAL A 83 -14.79 0.75 -1.22
C VAL A 83 -13.57 1.07 -2.09
N ARG A 84 -12.35 0.65 -1.70
CA ARG A 84 -11.16 0.75 -2.57
C ARG A 84 -11.40 0.01 -3.90
N MET A 85 -11.97 -1.20 -3.83
CA MET A 85 -12.30 -2.00 -5.01
C MET A 85 -13.42 -1.36 -5.84
N ASP A 86 -14.44 -0.80 -5.20
CA ASP A 86 -15.55 -0.12 -5.88
C ASP A 86 -15.06 1.11 -6.65
N ILE A 87 -14.23 1.96 -6.03
CA ILE A 87 -13.60 3.12 -6.68
C ILE A 87 -12.73 2.67 -7.86
N ALA A 88 -11.98 1.58 -7.70
CA ALA A 88 -11.18 1.03 -8.79
C ALA A 88 -12.03 0.52 -9.95
N THR A 89 -13.17 -0.13 -9.66
CA THR A 89 -14.16 -0.52 -10.67
C THR A 89 -14.75 0.71 -11.37
N ILE A 90 -15.15 1.75 -10.64
CA ILE A 90 -15.71 2.98 -11.22
C ILE A 90 -14.69 3.66 -12.14
N CYS A 91 -13.44 3.83 -11.70
CA CYS A 91 -12.39 4.47 -12.48
C CYS A 91 -12.00 3.67 -13.73
N CYS A 92 -11.65 2.39 -13.55
CA CYS A 92 -11.02 1.59 -14.60
C CYS A 92 -12.05 0.91 -15.49
N ASN A 93 -13.08 0.30 -14.91
CA ASN A 93 -13.99 -0.57 -15.65
C ASN A 93 -15.14 0.23 -16.26
N MET A 94 -15.69 1.21 -15.51
CA MET A 94 -16.77 2.08 -15.99
C MET A 94 -16.23 3.34 -16.67
N GLY A 95 -15.23 3.99 -16.08
CA GLY A 95 -14.59 5.20 -16.60
C GLY A 95 -13.55 4.96 -17.69
N LYS A 96 -13.17 3.69 -17.94
CA LYS A 96 -12.16 3.29 -18.94
C LYS A 96 -10.80 3.97 -18.75
N SER A 97 -10.49 4.32 -17.50
CA SER A 97 -9.24 4.96 -17.13
C SER A 97 -8.15 3.91 -16.93
N HIS A 98 -6.91 4.22 -17.31
CA HIS A 98 -5.77 3.39 -16.92
C HIS A 98 -5.59 3.44 -15.39
N TRP A 99 -5.32 2.29 -14.76
CA TRP A 99 -5.30 2.13 -13.29
C TRP A 99 -4.29 3.05 -12.58
N LYS A 100 -3.17 3.38 -13.24
CA LYS A 100 -2.01 4.02 -12.60
C LYS A 100 -2.28 5.39 -11.99
N VAL A 101 -3.03 6.27 -12.65
CA VAL A 101 -3.32 7.61 -12.11
C VAL A 101 -4.29 7.53 -10.92
N PRO A 102 -5.44 6.84 -11.02
CA PRO A 102 -6.31 6.58 -9.87
C PRO A 102 -5.61 5.87 -8.70
N ALA A 103 -4.74 4.89 -8.98
CA ALA A 103 -3.97 4.19 -7.95
C ALA A 103 -2.99 5.13 -7.22
N LYS A 104 -2.36 6.07 -7.95
CA LYS A 104 -1.50 7.09 -7.33
C LYS A 104 -2.30 8.05 -6.45
N TRP A 105 -3.49 8.47 -6.87
CA TRP A 105 -4.36 9.31 -6.04
C TRP A 105 -4.73 8.60 -4.74
N MET A 106 -5.16 7.33 -4.81
CA MET A 106 -5.51 6.58 -3.61
C MET A 106 -4.28 6.40 -2.70
N TYR A 107 -3.15 5.97 -3.25
CA TYR A 107 -1.89 5.84 -2.51
C TYR A 107 -1.48 7.15 -1.82
N TYR A 108 -1.63 8.29 -2.49
CA TYR A 108 -1.26 9.60 -1.96
C TYR A 108 -1.97 9.93 -0.64
N HIS A 109 -3.25 9.62 -0.53
CA HIS A 109 -4.06 9.96 0.64
C HIS A 109 -4.05 8.88 1.74
N LEU A 110 -3.55 7.67 1.48
CA LEU A 110 -3.53 6.60 2.47
C LEU A 110 -2.45 6.79 3.54
N LYS A 111 -2.83 6.59 4.80
CA LYS A 111 -1.88 6.43 5.93
C LYS A 111 -1.26 5.04 5.95
N ASP A 112 -2.01 4.03 5.52
CA ASP A 112 -1.52 2.64 5.35
C ASP A 112 -0.91 2.38 3.96
N GLY A 113 -0.51 3.46 3.27
CA GLY A 113 -0.09 3.43 1.88
C GLY A 113 1.12 2.54 1.64
N ASP A 114 0.87 1.34 1.10
CA ASP A 114 1.88 0.44 0.56
C ASP A 114 1.72 0.32 -0.95
N TRP A 115 2.76 0.63 -1.73
CA TRP A 115 2.62 0.73 -3.18
C TRP A 115 2.34 -0.63 -3.83
N ALA A 116 2.98 -1.72 -3.37
CA ALA A 116 2.69 -3.04 -3.91
C ALA A 116 1.24 -3.45 -3.66
N SER A 117 0.77 -3.35 -2.42
CA SER A 117 -0.60 -3.72 -2.06
C SER A 117 -1.62 -2.87 -2.81
N ASN A 118 -1.35 -1.57 -2.97
CA ASN A 118 -2.23 -0.67 -3.72
C ASN A 118 -2.19 -0.97 -5.23
N ALA A 119 -1.03 -0.81 -5.88
CA ALA A 119 -0.91 -0.92 -7.33
C ALA A 119 -1.33 -2.30 -7.86
N LEU A 120 -0.93 -3.38 -7.18
CA LEU A 120 -1.27 -4.74 -7.62
C LEU A 120 -2.75 -5.07 -7.40
N SER A 121 -3.40 -4.49 -6.37
CA SER A 121 -4.84 -4.61 -6.18
C SER A 121 -5.62 -3.83 -7.23
N TRP A 122 -5.19 -2.62 -7.59
CA TRP A 122 -5.75 -1.85 -8.69
C TRP A 122 -5.66 -2.61 -10.03
N GLN A 123 -4.49 -3.19 -10.32
CA GLN A 123 -4.31 -4.04 -11.49
C GLN A 123 -5.15 -5.33 -11.44
N TRP A 124 -5.36 -5.90 -10.26
CA TRP A 124 -6.22 -7.08 -10.08
C TRP A 124 -7.70 -6.75 -10.35
N VAL A 125 -8.19 -5.61 -9.85
CA VAL A 125 -9.57 -5.13 -10.09
C VAL A 125 -9.79 -4.78 -11.56
N ALA A 126 -8.85 -4.05 -12.14
CA ALA A 126 -8.92 -3.59 -13.53
C ALA A 126 -8.67 -4.73 -14.53
N GLY A 127 -8.04 -5.82 -14.09
CA GLY A 127 -7.81 -7.00 -14.91
C GLY A 127 -6.50 -6.98 -15.71
N SER A 128 -5.47 -6.24 -15.31
CA SER A 128 -4.12 -6.35 -15.90
C SER A 128 -3.18 -7.26 -15.09
N ASN A 129 -3.59 -7.66 -13.89
CA ASN A 129 -2.93 -8.67 -13.04
C ASN A 129 -3.87 -9.83 -12.67
N SER A 130 -4.92 -10.06 -13.43
CA SER A 130 -5.90 -11.14 -13.24
C SER A 130 -6.55 -11.52 -14.58
N ASN A 131 -7.12 -12.74 -14.66
CA ASN A 131 -7.74 -13.20 -15.91
C ASN A 131 -9.12 -12.56 -16.21
N LYS A 132 -9.72 -11.91 -15.21
CA LYS A 132 -11.06 -11.30 -15.29
C LYS A 132 -11.11 -10.05 -14.42
N LYS A 133 -11.83 -9.03 -14.90
CA LYS A 133 -12.11 -7.81 -14.15
C LYS A 133 -12.94 -8.13 -12.90
N TYR A 134 -12.69 -7.42 -11.81
CA TYR A 134 -13.61 -7.35 -10.69
C TYR A 134 -14.65 -6.25 -10.96
N ILE A 135 -15.93 -6.57 -10.77
CA ILE A 135 -17.04 -5.63 -10.96
C ILE A 135 -17.92 -5.65 -9.71
N ALA A 136 -18.29 -4.48 -9.25
CA ALA A 136 -19.29 -4.24 -8.23
C ALA A 136 -20.46 -3.48 -8.85
N ASN A 137 -21.66 -4.05 -8.77
CA ASN A 137 -22.91 -3.36 -9.08
C ASN A 137 -23.48 -2.69 -7.81
N GLN A 138 -24.59 -1.97 -7.92
CA GLN A 138 -25.18 -1.25 -6.79
C GLN A 138 -25.53 -2.18 -5.62
N ASP A 139 -26.01 -3.39 -5.87
CA ASP A 139 -26.30 -4.39 -4.82
C ASP A 139 -25.05 -4.81 -4.05
N ASN A 140 -23.91 -4.91 -4.73
CA ASN A 140 -22.63 -5.23 -4.10
C ASN A 140 -22.20 -4.13 -3.13
N ILE A 141 -22.28 -2.87 -3.58
CA ILE A 141 -21.97 -1.69 -2.76
C ILE A 141 -22.91 -1.64 -1.57
N ASN A 142 -24.22 -1.80 -1.79
CA ASN A 142 -25.24 -1.84 -0.74
C ASN A 142 -24.93 -2.90 0.33
N LYS A 143 -24.55 -4.10 -0.10
CA LYS A 143 -24.20 -5.19 0.82
C LYS A 143 -22.98 -4.88 1.69
N TYR A 144 -21.91 -4.34 1.13
CA TYR A 144 -20.65 -4.14 1.86
C TYR A 144 -20.56 -2.78 2.57
N CYS A 145 -21.39 -1.82 2.18
CA CYS A 145 -21.50 -0.51 2.83
C CYS A 145 -22.74 -0.39 3.72
N ASN A 146 -23.57 -1.44 3.80
CA ASN A 146 -24.82 -1.46 4.55
C ASN A 146 -25.77 -0.31 4.17
N THR A 147 -26.01 -0.15 2.86
CA THR A 147 -26.92 0.85 2.27
C THR A 147 -28.00 0.17 1.41
N ASP A 148 -28.98 0.94 0.94
CA ASP A 148 -30.11 0.47 0.12
C ASP A 148 -30.41 1.37 -1.09
N GLN A 149 -29.38 2.05 -1.62
CA GLN A 149 -29.51 2.99 -2.73
C GLN A 149 -29.84 2.27 -4.04
N SER A 150 -30.68 2.90 -4.88
CA SER A 150 -30.97 2.50 -6.26
C SER A 150 -30.89 3.69 -7.22
N GLY A 151 -31.05 3.45 -8.52
CA GLY A 151 -31.08 4.48 -9.58
C GLY A 151 -29.72 5.07 -9.94
N THR A 152 -28.61 4.46 -9.51
CA THR A 152 -27.26 4.87 -9.91
C THR A 152 -26.90 4.27 -11.26
N PHE A 153 -25.79 4.71 -11.87
CA PHE A 153 -25.30 4.07 -13.09
C PHE A 153 -24.80 2.63 -12.87
N LEU A 154 -24.58 2.20 -11.61
CA LEU A 154 -24.24 0.82 -11.26
C LEU A 154 -25.46 -0.04 -10.91
N ASP A 155 -26.67 0.55 -10.90
CA ASP A 155 -27.93 -0.16 -10.61
C ASP A 155 -28.41 -0.92 -11.85
N VAL A 156 -27.59 -1.91 -12.23
CA VAL A 156 -27.79 -2.78 -13.39
C VAL A 156 -27.43 -4.22 -13.03
N PRO A 157 -28.00 -5.22 -13.73
CA PRO A 157 -27.59 -6.61 -13.58
C PRO A 157 -26.16 -6.83 -14.09
N TYR A 158 -25.48 -7.87 -13.62
CA TYR A 158 -24.08 -8.13 -13.93
C TYR A 158 -23.81 -8.32 -15.43
N GLU A 159 -24.77 -8.86 -16.16
CA GLU A 159 -24.69 -9.12 -17.60
C GLU A 159 -24.63 -7.81 -18.41
N ALA A 160 -25.10 -6.70 -17.86
CA ALA A 160 -25.02 -5.40 -18.53
C ALA A 160 -23.58 -4.86 -18.60
N PHE A 161 -22.64 -5.42 -17.83
CA PHE A 161 -21.27 -4.90 -17.78
C PHE A 161 -20.40 -5.30 -18.97
N ASP A 162 -20.78 -6.34 -19.71
CA ASP A 162 -20.03 -6.83 -20.87
C ASP A 162 -19.98 -5.77 -22.00
N ASP A 163 -21.07 -5.00 -22.17
CA ASP A 163 -21.21 -3.92 -23.18
C ASP A 163 -21.39 -2.54 -22.54
N PHE A 164 -20.88 -2.34 -21.32
CA PHE A 164 -21.13 -1.12 -20.54
C PHE A 164 -20.51 0.13 -21.16
N TYR A 165 -21.34 1.12 -21.48
CA TYR A 165 -20.88 2.43 -21.95
C TYR A 165 -20.38 3.29 -20.79
N THR A 166 -19.38 4.13 -21.03
CA THR A 166 -18.89 5.09 -20.03
C THR A 166 -20.00 6.08 -19.66
N PRO A 167 -20.51 6.09 -18.41
CA PRO A 167 -21.55 7.01 -17.98
C PRO A 167 -21.13 8.46 -18.17
N LYS A 168 -22.08 9.34 -18.50
CA LYS A 168 -21.79 10.78 -18.74
C LYS A 168 -21.06 11.43 -17.55
N THR A 169 -21.43 11.04 -16.33
CA THR A 169 -20.85 11.51 -15.07
C THR A 169 -19.35 11.22 -14.95
N LEU A 170 -18.84 10.19 -15.61
CA LEU A 170 -17.42 9.79 -15.55
C LEU A 170 -16.57 10.37 -16.70
N LYS A 171 -17.16 11.14 -17.61
CA LYS A 171 -16.47 11.65 -18.80
C LYS A 171 -15.64 12.90 -18.55
N ASP A 172 -15.92 13.64 -17.47
CA ASP A 172 -15.06 14.74 -17.06
C ASP A 172 -13.84 14.16 -16.35
N LEU A 173 -12.65 14.52 -16.85
CA LEU A 173 -11.39 13.87 -16.51
C LEU A 173 -10.39 14.91 -16.01
N VAL A 174 -9.59 14.51 -15.02
CA VAL A 174 -8.59 15.38 -14.40
C VAL A 174 -7.31 14.60 -14.12
N LEU A 175 -6.18 15.29 -14.18
CA LEU A 175 -4.90 14.80 -13.66
C LEU A 175 -4.69 15.43 -12.28
N PRO A 176 -4.76 14.68 -11.17
CA PRO A 176 -4.51 15.26 -9.86
C PRO A 176 -3.05 15.71 -9.73
N GLU A 177 -2.85 16.87 -9.10
CA GLU A 177 -1.52 17.32 -8.69
C GLU A 177 -1.15 16.64 -7.37
N LEU A 178 -0.24 15.67 -7.46
CA LEU A 178 0.20 14.87 -6.31
C LEU A 178 1.65 15.22 -6.00
N LYS A 179 1.86 16.00 -4.94
CA LYS A 179 3.19 16.42 -4.48
C LYS A 179 3.33 16.19 -2.98
N THR A 180 4.39 15.51 -2.60
CA THR A 180 4.78 15.40 -1.19
C THR A 180 5.40 16.71 -0.72
N LEU A 181 4.92 17.24 0.40
CA LEU A 181 5.57 18.31 1.12
C LEU A 181 6.36 17.68 2.26
N LEU A 182 7.69 17.67 2.11
CA LEU A 182 8.58 17.17 3.16
C LEU A 182 8.83 18.27 4.19
N PRO A 183 9.01 17.91 5.48
CA PRO A 183 9.40 18.87 6.49
C PRO A 183 10.81 19.41 6.18
N ASP A 184 11.18 20.51 6.82
CA ASP A 184 12.58 20.94 6.81
C ASP A 184 13.44 19.89 7.50
N SER A 185 14.64 19.63 6.95
CA SER A 185 15.61 18.75 7.58
C SER A 185 16.06 19.38 8.90
N LYS A 186 15.88 18.68 10.02
CA LYS A 186 16.39 19.12 11.32
C LYS A 186 17.88 18.81 11.39
N GLU A 187 18.64 19.61 12.15
CA GLU A 187 19.98 19.18 12.57
C GLU A 187 19.83 17.89 13.38
N ILE A 188 20.60 16.87 13.02
CA ILE A 188 20.66 15.59 13.72
C ILE A 188 22.02 15.44 14.40
N GLU A 189 22.04 14.75 15.53
CA GLU A 189 23.23 14.41 16.29
C GLU A 189 23.56 12.93 16.10
N ILE A 190 24.82 12.64 15.78
CA ILE A 190 25.33 11.27 15.60
C ILE A 190 26.43 11.02 16.63
N ASP A 191 26.25 9.97 17.41
CA ASP A 191 27.30 9.40 18.26
C ASP A 191 28.09 8.36 17.46
N SER A 192 29.37 8.65 17.21
CA SER A 192 30.24 7.78 16.41
C SER A 192 30.57 6.43 17.06
N ASP A 193 30.32 6.29 18.37
CA ASP A 193 30.57 5.04 19.09
C ASP A 193 29.36 4.07 19.04
N LYS A 194 28.25 4.48 18.38
CA LYS A 194 26.99 3.73 18.32
C LYS A 194 26.62 3.31 16.90
N PRO A 195 25.96 2.15 16.73
CA PRO A 195 25.39 1.79 15.44
C PRO A 195 24.30 2.77 15.01
N THR A 196 24.03 2.84 13.71
CA THR A 196 23.00 3.70 13.12
C THR A 196 21.90 2.86 12.50
N LEU A 197 20.67 3.02 13.01
CA LEU A 197 19.48 2.34 12.54
C LEU A 197 18.67 3.28 11.65
N ILE A 198 18.53 2.90 10.38
CA ILE A 198 17.79 3.67 9.38
C ILE A 198 16.36 3.13 9.27
N TYR A 199 15.43 3.99 9.63
CA TYR A 199 13.99 3.85 9.43
C TYR A 199 13.60 4.58 8.16
N ASN A 200 12.52 4.14 7.51
CA ASN A 200 11.96 4.81 6.35
C ASN A 200 10.42 4.77 6.42
N PHE A 201 9.76 5.41 5.46
CA PHE A 201 8.31 5.50 5.39
C PHE A 201 7.56 4.15 5.50
N TYR A 202 8.16 3.07 5.01
CA TYR A 202 7.53 1.75 4.99
C TYR A 202 7.88 0.88 6.22
N ASN A 203 8.91 1.26 6.97
CA ASN A 203 9.47 0.47 8.07
C ASN A 203 9.58 1.32 9.34
N MET A 204 8.44 1.53 10.00
CA MET A 204 8.31 2.24 11.28
C MET A 204 7.94 1.28 12.40
N ASP A 205 8.90 0.43 12.80
CA ASP A 205 8.70 -0.57 13.85
C ASP A 205 9.34 -0.13 15.18
N PRO A 206 8.56 0.23 16.21
CA PRO A 206 9.09 0.65 17.51
C PRO A 206 9.83 -0.45 18.25
N LYS A 207 9.61 -1.73 17.91
CA LYS A 207 10.28 -2.86 18.57
C LYS A 207 11.60 -3.24 17.93
N TRP A 208 11.88 -2.73 16.73
CA TRP A 208 13.08 -3.09 16.01
C TRP A 208 14.31 -2.58 16.77
N LYS A 209 15.06 -3.54 17.33
CA LYS A 209 16.24 -3.30 18.16
C LYS A 209 15.97 -2.35 19.33
N GLU A 210 14.79 -2.42 19.96
CA GLU A 210 14.37 -1.45 20.99
C GLU A 210 15.34 -1.36 22.19
N ASP A 211 16.03 -2.47 22.52
CA ASP A 211 17.01 -2.54 23.61
C ASP A 211 18.43 -2.09 23.22
N GLU A 212 18.67 -1.76 21.94
CA GLU A 212 19.98 -1.36 21.43
C GLU A 212 20.20 0.15 21.60
N ASP A 213 21.32 0.54 22.21
CA ASP A 213 21.75 1.94 22.30
C ASP A 213 22.35 2.36 20.95
N ALA A 214 21.55 3.06 20.14
CA ALA A 214 21.85 3.33 18.74
C ALA A 214 21.41 4.73 18.31
N ASN A 215 22.05 5.27 17.27
CA ASN A 215 21.54 6.41 16.52
C ASN A 215 20.31 5.94 15.72
N ARG A 216 19.16 6.61 15.86
CA ARG A 216 17.94 6.23 15.12
C ARG A 216 17.52 7.37 14.20
N ILE A 217 17.43 7.06 12.91
CA ILE A 217 17.18 8.07 11.88
C ILE A 217 15.99 7.65 11.03
N LEU A 218 14.94 8.45 11.02
CA LEU A 218 13.90 8.38 9.99
C LEU A 218 14.40 9.13 8.76
N LEU A 219 14.75 8.37 7.73
CA LEU A 219 15.20 8.86 6.45
C LEU A 219 14.00 9.12 5.53
N LEU A 220 13.87 10.38 5.07
CA LEU A 220 12.84 10.82 4.14
C LEU A 220 13.49 11.29 2.83
N GLU A 221 13.53 10.41 1.83
CA GLU A 221 14.26 10.64 0.57
C GLU A 221 13.40 11.36 -0.48
N PRO A 222 13.77 12.59 -0.89
CA PRO A 222 13.03 13.34 -1.91
C PRO A 222 12.82 12.56 -3.22
N SER A 223 13.82 11.78 -3.67
CA SER A 223 13.72 10.98 -4.90
C SER A 223 12.62 9.91 -4.83
N ILE A 224 12.46 9.24 -3.68
CA ILE A 224 11.40 8.26 -3.44
C ILE A 224 10.04 8.94 -3.52
N PHE A 225 9.86 10.05 -2.79
CA PHE A 225 8.59 10.76 -2.74
C PHE A 225 8.23 11.50 -4.05
N GLN A 226 9.20 11.81 -4.90
CA GLN A 226 8.93 12.26 -6.26
C GLN A 226 8.29 11.15 -7.10
N LYS A 227 8.72 9.90 -6.93
CA LYS A 227 8.22 8.74 -7.68
C LYS A 227 6.91 8.19 -7.11
N TYR A 228 6.81 8.15 -5.78
CA TYR A 228 5.69 7.64 -4.99
C TYR A 228 5.22 8.72 -4.01
N PRO A 229 4.53 9.77 -4.51
CA PRO A 229 4.12 10.87 -3.66
C PRO A 229 3.08 10.43 -2.63
N VAL A 230 3.17 11.01 -1.44
CA VAL A 230 2.24 10.83 -0.33
C VAL A 230 1.83 12.19 0.21
N SER A 231 0.66 12.26 0.83
CA SER A 231 0.11 13.49 1.37
C SER A 231 0.87 13.98 2.60
N GLU A 232 0.72 15.26 2.92
CA GLU A 232 1.21 15.84 4.18
C GLU A 232 0.63 15.09 5.40
N ASN A 233 -0.61 14.64 5.32
CA ASN A 233 -1.23 13.82 6.36
C ASN A 233 -0.50 12.48 6.57
N SER A 234 -0.04 11.83 5.50
CA SER A 234 0.73 10.59 5.56
C SER A 234 2.13 10.83 6.12
N ILE A 235 2.81 11.92 5.73
CA ILE A 235 4.11 12.31 6.29
C ILE A 235 3.99 12.59 7.80
N ARG A 236 3.00 13.39 8.20
CA ARG A 236 2.75 13.68 9.62
C ARG A 236 2.46 12.39 10.40
N PHE A 237 1.63 11.50 9.87
CA PHE A 237 1.34 10.23 10.51
C PHE A 237 2.59 9.39 10.77
N VAL A 238 3.53 9.32 9.81
CA VAL A 238 4.79 8.59 9.98
C VAL A 238 5.68 9.27 11.02
N ILE A 239 5.75 10.60 11.05
CA ILE A 239 6.51 11.34 12.08
C ILE A 239 5.91 11.10 13.47
N ASP A 240 4.59 11.19 13.61
CA ASP A 240 3.88 10.95 14.88
C ASP A 240 4.07 9.50 15.35
N LEU A 241 4.07 8.52 14.43
CA LEU A 241 4.39 7.14 14.75
C LEU A 241 5.81 6.99 15.30
N GLY A 242 6.74 7.80 14.76
CA GLY A 242 8.13 7.91 15.19
C GLY A 242 8.32 8.30 16.65
N GLU A 243 7.35 8.97 17.28
CA GLU A 243 7.40 9.30 18.72
C GLU A 243 7.43 8.04 19.62
N ASN A 244 7.05 6.88 19.08
CA ASN A 244 7.14 5.61 19.78
C ASN A 244 8.52 4.93 19.65
N ILE A 245 9.44 5.51 18.87
CA ILE A 245 10.82 5.04 18.72
C ILE A 245 11.73 5.98 19.53
N PRO A 246 12.38 5.48 20.60
CA PRO A 246 13.22 6.32 21.46
C PRO A 246 14.34 7.04 20.69
N ASN A 247 14.46 8.35 20.89
CA ASN A 247 15.52 9.18 20.29
C ASN A 247 15.55 9.16 18.75
N LEU A 248 14.42 8.89 18.09
CA LEU A 248 14.34 8.97 16.63
C LEU A 248 14.52 10.41 16.14
N GLN A 249 15.38 10.59 15.15
CA GLN A 249 15.66 11.87 14.52
C GLN A 249 15.22 11.85 13.06
N ASN A 250 14.60 12.93 12.59
CA ASN A 250 14.13 13.02 11.20
C ASN A 250 15.20 13.65 10.33
N TYR A 251 15.59 12.96 9.27
CA TYR A 251 16.51 13.47 8.26
C TYR A 251 15.84 13.49 6.89
N VAL A 252 15.87 14.66 6.24
CA VAL A 252 15.36 14.83 4.87
C VAL A 252 16.54 15.01 3.93
N GLY A 253 16.71 14.06 3.03
CA GLY A 253 17.83 13.97 2.10
C GLY A 253 17.98 12.54 1.59
N GLU A 254 18.87 12.32 0.63
CA GLU A 254 19.14 10.98 0.11
C GLU A 254 20.03 10.18 1.07
N PHE A 255 19.95 8.85 1.04
CA PHE A 255 20.78 7.99 1.89
C PHE A 255 22.28 8.30 1.77
N ASP A 256 22.79 8.47 0.55
CA ASP A 256 24.20 8.78 0.31
C ASP A 256 24.61 10.15 0.87
N GLU A 257 23.69 11.12 0.91
CA GLU A 257 23.95 12.44 1.51
C GLU A 257 24.13 12.30 3.03
N LEU A 258 23.21 11.58 3.69
CA LEU A 258 23.29 11.28 5.12
C LEU A 258 24.62 10.59 5.45
N LYS A 259 24.93 9.52 4.74
CA LYS A 259 26.14 8.72 4.96
C LYS A 259 27.41 9.55 4.82
N ASN A 260 27.49 10.37 3.76
CA ASN A 260 28.67 11.21 3.50
C ASN A 260 28.78 12.37 4.50
N GLN A 261 27.66 13.01 4.86
CA GLN A 261 27.64 14.14 5.79
C GLN A 261 28.17 13.73 7.18
N PHE A 262 27.82 12.54 7.66
CA PHE A 262 28.21 12.05 8.99
C PHE A 262 29.32 11.00 8.97
N SER A 263 29.91 10.72 7.80
CA SER A 263 30.99 9.72 7.63
C SER A 263 30.63 8.35 8.22
N LEU A 264 29.39 7.90 8.01
CA LEU A 264 28.87 6.65 8.59
C LEU A 264 29.50 5.44 7.88
N PRO A 265 30.16 4.52 8.60
CA PRO A 265 30.71 3.31 8.01
C PRO A 265 29.62 2.26 7.75
N ASP A 266 29.71 1.55 6.62
CA ASP A 266 28.73 0.51 6.26
C ASP A 266 28.59 -0.59 7.31
N SER A 267 29.65 -0.89 8.05
CA SER A 267 29.64 -1.91 9.11
C SER A 267 28.67 -1.57 10.24
N ASP A 268 28.34 -0.29 10.43
CA ASP A 268 27.60 0.19 11.60
C ASP A 268 26.20 0.68 11.22
N ILE A 269 25.85 0.67 9.92
CA ILE A 269 24.52 1.03 9.43
C ILE A 269 23.66 -0.24 9.35
N TYR A 270 22.45 -0.18 9.90
CA TYR A 270 21.45 -1.25 9.81
C TYR A 270 20.13 -0.71 9.27
N PHE A 271 19.42 -1.51 8.48
CA PHE A 271 18.11 -1.15 7.93
C PHE A 271 17.28 -2.39 7.60
N LYS A 272 15.95 -2.29 7.69
CA LYS A 272 15.05 -3.35 7.22
C LYS A 272 14.94 -3.32 5.69
N GLU A 273 14.93 -4.51 5.09
CA GLU A 273 14.81 -4.73 3.64
C GLU A 273 13.60 -3.98 3.04
N HIS A 274 13.83 -3.28 1.94
CA HIS A 274 12.77 -2.70 1.13
C HIS A 274 13.11 -2.60 -0.36
N PRO A 275 12.17 -2.93 -1.29
CA PRO A 275 12.40 -2.79 -2.73
C PRO A 275 12.76 -1.38 -3.21
N LEU A 276 12.57 -0.37 -2.35
CA LEU A 276 12.93 1.01 -2.63
C LEU A 276 14.24 1.45 -1.98
N ASN A 277 14.81 0.65 -1.09
CA ASN A 277 16.12 0.95 -0.52
C ASN A 277 17.19 0.80 -1.60
N ASN A 278 18.08 1.79 -1.67
CA ASN A 278 19.35 1.74 -2.38
C ASN A 278 20.53 1.78 -1.39
N TYR A 279 20.28 1.37 -0.14
CA TYR A 279 21.16 1.59 0.99
C TYR A 279 22.35 0.62 0.95
N SER A 280 23.47 1.06 1.52
CA SER A 280 24.63 0.21 1.81
C SER A 280 24.78 0.03 3.32
N GLY A 281 25.17 -1.17 3.75
CA GLY A 281 25.28 -1.54 5.16
C GLY A 281 24.69 -2.92 5.45
N ASN A 282 24.24 -3.12 6.68
CA ASN A 282 23.65 -4.38 7.15
C ASN A 282 22.14 -4.38 6.92
N GLU A 283 21.70 -5.03 5.84
CA GLU A 283 20.28 -5.25 5.57
C GLU A 283 19.73 -6.39 6.42
N GLU A 284 18.66 -6.13 7.14
CA GLU A 284 17.91 -7.11 7.91
C GLU A 284 16.58 -7.46 7.23
N PRO A 285 16.10 -8.70 7.33
CA PRO A 285 14.79 -9.05 6.78
C PRO A 285 13.67 -8.28 7.49
N ARG A 286 12.67 -7.82 6.73
CA ARG A 286 11.41 -7.35 7.32
C ARG A 286 10.62 -8.50 7.96
N ASP A 287 9.58 -8.14 8.71
CA ASP A 287 8.69 -9.10 9.35
C ASP A 287 7.74 -9.77 8.35
N TRP A 288 7.95 -11.07 8.12
CA TRP A 288 7.09 -11.91 7.30
C TRP A 288 6.16 -12.75 8.17
N MET A 289 4.93 -12.94 7.72
CA MET A 289 4.01 -13.89 8.35
C MET A 289 4.39 -15.35 8.04
N PHE A 290 5.06 -15.57 6.91
CA PHE A 290 5.44 -16.90 6.43
C PHE A 290 6.88 -16.90 5.91
N SER A 291 7.57 -18.02 6.09
CA SER A 291 8.89 -18.28 5.49
C SER A 291 8.82 -18.50 3.97
N THR A 292 7.63 -18.71 3.42
CA THR A 292 7.39 -18.88 1.98
C THR A 292 7.92 -17.69 1.15
N LYS A 293 8.90 -17.95 0.28
CA LYS A 293 9.49 -16.96 -0.66
C LYS A 293 9.12 -17.22 -2.13
N GLY A 294 9.50 -16.27 -2.98
CA GLY A 294 9.41 -16.33 -4.44
C GLY A 294 8.06 -15.91 -5.01
N TYR A 295 7.97 -15.89 -6.34
CA TYR A 295 6.77 -15.50 -7.07
C TYR A 295 5.72 -16.60 -7.20
N TYR A 296 4.45 -16.23 -7.00
CA TYR A 296 3.29 -17.10 -7.23
C TYR A 296 2.31 -16.47 -8.21
N SER A 297 1.85 -17.26 -9.18
CA SER A 297 0.91 -16.79 -10.21
C SER A 297 -0.51 -16.49 -9.69
N SER A 298 -0.81 -16.78 -8.42
CA SER A 298 -2.04 -16.35 -7.76
C SER A 298 -1.89 -16.43 -6.24
N PHE A 299 -2.67 -15.62 -5.53
CA PHE A 299 -2.74 -15.66 -4.08
C PHE A 299 -3.06 -17.05 -3.54
N PHE A 300 -4.02 -17.77 -4.11
CA PHE A 300 -4.38 -19.09 -3.60
C PHE A 300 -3.27 -20.13 -3.76
N LYS A 301 -2.39 -19.99 -4.78
CA LYS A 301 -1.19 -20.84 -4.87
C LYS A 301 -0.20 -20.52 -3.76
N PHE A 302 0.04 -19.23 -3.50
CA PHE A 302 0.84 -18.77 -2.36
C PHE A 302 0.26 -19.27 -1.03
N TRP A 303 -1.02 -18.97 -0.75
CA TRP A 303 -1.72 -19.34 0.48
C TRP A 303 -1.71 -20.85 0.74
N ASN A 304 -1.88 -21.68 -0.30
CA ASN A 304 -1.85 -23.14 -0.14
C ASN A 304 -0.48 -23.67 0.32
N LYS A 305 0.60 -22.94 0.03
CA LYS A 305 1.94 -23.24 0.55
C LYS A 305 2.12 -22.65 1.95
N ALA A 306 1.87 -21.35 2.11
CA ALA A 306 2.01 -20.61 3.36
C ALA A 306 1.23 -21.23 4.53
N LYS A 307 -0.05 -21.59 4.32
CA LYS A 307 -0.91 -22.13 5.39
C LYS A 307 -0.45 -23.47 5.98
N LYS A 308 0.51 -24.16 5.35
CA LYS A 308 1.08 -25.41 5.90
C LYS A 308 1.93 -25.13 7.13
N GLU A 309 2.53 -23.94 7.20
CA GLU A 309 3.33 -23.49 8.33
C GLU A 309 2.43 -23.35 9.58
N LEU A 310 1.17 -22.93 9.42
CA LEU A 310 0.20 -22.76 10.52
C LEU A 310 -0.17 -24.06 11.25
N LYS A 311 0.07 -25.24 10.66
CA LYS A 311 -0.25 -26.54 11.27
C LYS A 311 0.82 -27.04 12.23
N HIS A 312 2.01 -26.45 12.16
CA HIS A 312 3.15 -26.77 13.03
C HIS A 312 3.73 -25.44 13.54
N PRO A 313 3.05 -24.77 14.48
CA PRO A 313 3.43 -23.42 14.93
C PRO A 313 4.78 -23.35 15.67
N ALA A 314 5.41 -24.49 16.00
CA ALA A 314 6.81 -24.51 16.44
C ALA A 314 7.69 -24.06 15.26
N GLY A 315 8.18 -22.82 15.27
CA GLY A 315 8.90 -22.23 14.15
C GLY A 315 8.30 -20.94 13.57
N LEU A 316 7.05 -20.59 13.91
CA LEU A 316 6.35 -19.43 13.31
C LEU A 316 6.41 -18.15 14.16
N PHE A 317 6.81 -18.26 15.44
CA PHE A 317 6.79 -17.16 16.41
C PHE A 317 8.03 -17.13 17.32
N ASP A 318 9.03 -17.94 17.02
CA ASP A 318 10.32 -18.08 17.70
C ASP A 318 11.42 -17.37 16.91
N GLY A 319 11.44 -16.04 17.00
CA GLY A 319 12.56 -15.19 16.61
C GLY A 319 12.38 -14.54 15.24
N THR A 320 12.53 -13.23 15.09
CA THR A 320 13.29 -12.24 15.90
C THR A 320 12.47 -10.99 16.16
#